data_AF-A0A349DGP0-F1
#
_entry.id   AF-A0A349DGP0-F1
#
_cell.length_a   1.000
_cell.length_b   1.000
_cell.length_c   1.000
_cell.angle_alpha   90.00
_cell.angle_beta   90.00
_cell.angle_gamma   90.00
#
_symmetry.space_group_name_H-M   'P 1'
#
loop_
_entity.id
_entity.type
_entity.pdbx_description
1 polymer ?
#
loop_
_entity_poly.entity_id
_entity_poly.type
_entity_poly.pdbx_seq_one_letter_code
_entity_poly.pdbx_strand_id
1 'polypeptide(L)'
;MSFSKNNLPLCTSIEAIKAHAGKPIRVFGELARHHQLPHHPYILLLDNNEWVFLGNKDFFQGKSVQTTFVLVEGVIKLTNPGFQLANFKNEPLPAVALLNASKPPVAKEPEKVIRAHPFVQQVVQIQAIPACYIPQDIEKNLDRWVVVFGLLSVKDQQVAFQANRAQPWLQFDTAATHPLTQGKHQPGMVIVKFTKANQAPSTTLLQRLFPVCETVDQFKQYGGRLVAFSGKVKEQARFKVNGNTWLYLYRLPLGLNIDKVEGEKLQFITRVYAYGAPQFFELPLFFNRPSFGQIGYIKNGLWYDQSK
;
A
#
# COMPACT_ATOMS: atom_id res chain seq x y z
N MET A 1 -15.22 5.40 -29.46
CA MET A 1 -14.49 4.12 -29.58
C MET A 1 -14.72 3.32 -28.30
N SER A 2 -15.43 2.20 -28.43
CA SER A 2 -15.67 1.27 -27.32
C SER A 2 -14.46 0.35 -27.20
N PHE A 3 -13.58 0.62 -26.23
CA PHE A 3 -12.48 -0.29 -25.92
C PHE A 3 -13.05 -1.50 -25.19
N SER A 4 -12.62 -2.71 -25.58
CA SER A 4 -12.87 -3.92 -24.80
C SER A 4 -12.30 -3.72 -23.39
N LYS A 5 -13.19 -3.48 -22.42
CA LYS A 5 -12.83 -3.22 -21.00
C LYS A 5 -12.10 -4.39 -20.33
N ASN A 6 -12.04 -5.57 -20.95
CA ASN A 6 -11.67 -6.78 -20.23
C ASN A 6 -10.15 -7.01 -20.09
N ASN A 7 -9.29 -6.46 -20.97
CA ASN A 7 -7.85 -6.83 -21.01
C ASN A 7 -6.86 -5.64 -20.94
N LEU A 8 -7.15 -4.60 -20.15
CA LEU A 8 -6.15 -3.54 -19.92
C LEU A 8 -4.95 -4.10 -19.12
N PRO A 9 -3.70 -3.83 -19.54
CA PRO A 9 -2.52 -4.29 -18.81
C PRO A 9 -2.44 -3.62 -17.45
N LEU A 10 -2.09 -4.40 -16.43
CA LEU A 10 -1.86 -3.91 -15.08
C LEU A 10 -0.42 -3.42 -14.92
N CYS A 11 -0.25 -2.18 -14.50
CA CYS A 11 1.03 -1.56 -14.21
C CYS A 11 1.15 -1.27 -12.72
N THR A 12 2.24 -1.72 -12.10
CA THR A 12 2.59 -1.43 -10.70
C THR A 12 3.94 -0.72 -10.56
N SER A 13 4.55 -0.29 -11.67
CA SER A 13 5.82 0.45 -11.73
C SER A 13 5.83 1.48 -12.87
N ILE A 14 6.71 2.48 -12.81
CA ILE A 14 6.93 3.46 -13.88
C ILE A 14 7.50 2.78 -15.13
N GLU A 15 8.33 1.76 -14.97
CA GLU A 15 8.83 0.97 -16.10
C GLU A 15 7.69 0.30 -16.88
N ALA A 16 6.75 -0.34 -16.18
CA ALA A 16 5.57 -0.92 -16.82
C ALA A 16 4.70 0.15 -17.50
N ILE A 17 4.53 1.32 -16.88
CA ILE A 17 3.82 2.45 -17.48
C ILE A 17 4.51 2.91 -18.78
N LYS A 18 5.85 3.01 -18.78
CA LYS A 18 6.63 3.39 -19.97
C LYS A 18 6.46 2.38 -21.11
N ALA A 19 6.48 1.09 -20.80
CA ALA A 19 6.27 0.02 -21.79
C ALA A 19 4.90 0.10 -22.49
N HIS A 20 3.93 0.77 -21.87
CA HIS A 20 2.58 0.95 -22.39
C HIS A 20 2.22 2.41 -22.69
N ALA A 21 3.23 3.28 -22.91
CA ALA A 21 3.02 4.70 -23.16
C ALA A 21 1.99 4.97 -24.28
N GLY A 22 1.07 5.90 -24.03
CA GLY A 22 0.02 6.30 -24.98
C GLY A 22 -1.16 5.32 -25.11
N LYS A 23 -1.14 4.18 -24.40
CA LYS A 23 -2.23 3.21 -24.38
C LYS A 23 -3.06 3.33 -23.09
N PRO A 24 -4.36 2.97 -23.11
CA PRO A 24 -5.11 2.78 -21.88
C PRO A 24 -4.52 1.62 -21.07
N ILE A 25 -4.32 1.86 -19.77
CA ILE A 25 -3.75 0.89 -18.83
C ILE A 25 -4.52 0.89 -17.50
N ARG A 26 -4.33 -0.16 -16.72
CA ARG A 26 -4.69 -0.23 -15.30
C ARG A 26 -3.46 0.11 -14.48
N VAL A 27 -3.57 1.04 -13.54
CA VAL A 27 -2.51 1.35 -12.58
C VAL A 27 -3.01 1.07 -11.18
N PHE A 28 -2.35 0.15 -10.49
CA PHE A 28 -2.64 -0.18 -9.10
C PHE A 28 -1.60 0.46 -8.19
N GLY A 29 -2.04 0.98 -7.06
CA GLY A 29 -1.14 1.50 -6.05
C GLY A 29 -1.84 1.91 -4.75
N GLU A 30 -1.03 2.39 -3.81
CA GLU A 30 -1.49 2.95 -2.56
C GLU A 30 -1.81 4.44 -2.73
N LEU A 31 -2.98 4.87 -2.24
CA LEU A 31 -3.35 6.27 -2.22
C LEU A 31 -2.61 6.99 -1.09
N ALA A 32 -1.85 8.03 -1.46
CA ALA A 32 -1.21 8.93 -0.51
C ALA A 32 -1.54 10.38 -0.83
N ARG A 33 -1.32 11.26 0.14
CA ARG A 33 -1.64 12.68 0.06
C ARG A 33 -0.36 13.48 0.11
N HIS A 34 -0.28 14.62 -0.56
CA HIS A 34 0.87 15.49 -0.42
C HIS A 34 0.88 16.19 0.94
N HIS A 35 2.06 16.26 1.59
CA HIS A 35 2.17 16.69 2.98
C HIS A 35 1.91 18.19 3.18
N GLN A 36 2.19 19.06 2.20
CA GLN A 36 2.17 20.53 2.39
C GLN A 36 1.85 21.36 1.13
N LEU A 37 1.18 20.76 0.14
CA LEU A 37 0.70 21.53 -1.01
C LEU A 37 -0.75 21.93 -0.76
N PRO A 38 -1.20 23.10 -1.25
CA PRO A 38 -2.61 23.48 -1.21
C PRO A 38 -3.51 22.32 -1.64
N HIS A 39 -4.61 22.09 -0.91
CA HIS A 39 -5.60 21.03 -1.16
C HIS A 39 -5.13 19.58 -1.08
N HIS A 40 -3.91 19.31 -0.63
CA HIS A 40 -3.37 17.96 -0.49
C HIS A 40 -3.59 17.10 -1.74
N PRO A 41 -2.89 17.39 -2.86
CA PRO A 41 -3.01 16.57 -4.05
C PRO A 41 -2.74 15.10 -3.72
N TYR A 42 -3.50 14.23 -4.35
CA TYR A 42 -3.35 12.81 -4.27
C TYR A 42 -2.24 12.35 -5.19
N ILE A 43 -1.52 11.35 -4.71
CA ILE A 43 -0.58 10.58 -5.48
C ILE A 43 -0.96 9.11 -5.39
N LEU A 44 -0.56 8.37 -6.41
CA LEU A 44 -0.61 6.92 -6.42
C LEU A 44 0.80 6.40 -6.22
N LEU A 45 1.04 5.77 -5.08
CA LEU A 45 2.30 5.12 -4.77
C LEU A 45 2.30 3.73 -5.39
N LEU A 46 3.25 3.53 -6.27
CA LEU A 46 3.53 2.29 -6.96
C LEU A 46 4.53 1.46 -6.15
N ASP A 47 4.94 0.35 -6.73
CA ASP A 47 6.03 -0.45 -6.17
C ASP A 47 7.32 0.37 -6.10
N ASN A 48 8.20 -0.01 -5.18
CA ASN A 48 9.52 0.63 -5.00
C ASN A 48 9.51 2.13 -4.65
N ASN A 49 8.38 2.68 -4.18
CA ASN A 49 8.17 4.11 -3.90
C ASN A 49 8.19 5.01 -5.13
N GLU A 50 8.01 4.43 -6.31
CA GLU A 50 7.65 5.22 -7.47
C GLU A 50 6.24 5.79 -7.29
N TRP A 51 5.91 6.89 -7.98
CA TRP A 51 4.61 7.51 -7.82
C TRP A 51 4.10 8.19 -9.08
N VAL A 52 2.77 8.27 -9.18
CA VAL A 52 2.03 8.96 -10.23
C VAL A 52 1.22 10.09 -9.59
N PHE A 53 1.26 11.26 -10.20
CA PHE A 53 0.41 12.38 -9.80
C PHE A 53 -1.04 12.11 -10.24
N LEU A 54 -1.98 12.18 -9.30
CA LEU A 54 -3.41 11.98 -9.59
C LEU A 54 -4.15 13.30 -9.77
N GLY A 55 -3.93 14.28 -8.89
CA GLY A 55 -4.70 15.54 -8.87
C GLY A 55 -5.17 15.87 -7.47
N ASN A 56 -6.32 16.52 -7.29
CA ASN A 56 -6.90 16.87 -5.98
C ASN A 56 -8.22 16.11 -5.75
N LYS A 57 -9.05 16.60 -4.82
CA LYS A 57 -10.39 16.05 -4.54
C LYS A 57 -11.29 16.00 -5.77
N ASP A 58 -11.16 16.94 -6.71
CA ASP A 58 -11.98 17.00 -7.92
C ASP A 58 -11.68 15.83 -8.85
N PHE A 59 -10.43 15.33 -8.87
CA PHE A 59 -10.04 14.15 -9.63
C PHE A 59 -10.89 12.91 -9.27
N PHE A 60 -11.27 12.78 -7.99
CA PHE A 60 -12.10 11.68 -7.52
C PHE A 60 -13.60 11.91 -7.69
N GLN A 61 -14.03 13.11 -8.12
CA GLN A 61 -15.43 13.46 -8.42
C GLN A 61 -16.41 13.04 -7.29
N GLY A 62 -16.03 13.26 -6.03
CA GLY A 62 -16.86 12.93 -4.86
C GLY A 62 -16.87 11.45 -4.45
N LYS A 63 -16.11 10.57 -5.13
CA LYS A 63 -15.90 9.18 -4.66
C LYS A 63 -15.17 9.19 -3.32
N SER A 64 -15.52 8.25 -2.45
CA SER A 64 -14.82 8.08 -1.18
C SER A 64 -13.35 7.74 -1.40
N VAL A 65 -12.48 8.56 -0.82
CA VAL A 65 -11.02 8.39 -0.78
C VAL A 65 -10.56 7.68 0.51
N GLN A 66 -11.49 7.13 1.30
CA GLN A 66 -11.19 6.43 2.56
C GLN A 66 -10.76 4.98 2.31
N THR A 67 -9.79 4.77 1.41
CA THR A 67 -9.19 3.45 1.13
C THR A 67 -7.68 3.59 1.02
N THR A 68 -6.95 2.54 1.39
CA THR A 68 -5.49 2.49 1.21
C THR A 68 -5.12 2.25 -0.25
N PHE A 69 -5.86 1.39 -0.96
CA PHE A 69 -5.51 0.98 -2.32
C PHE A 69 -6.55 1.43 -3.34
N VAL A 70 -6.07 1.80 -4.52
CA VAL A 70 -6.90 2.21 -5.65
C VAL A 70 -6.39 1.60 -6.96
N LEU A 71 -7.33 1.34 -7.86
CA LEU A 71 -7.08 0.96 -9.25
C LEU A 71 -7.59 2.07 -10.15
N VAL A 72 -6.70 2.62 -10.97
CA VAL A 72 -7.01 3.65 -11.95
C VAL A 72 -6.94 3.04 -13.34
N GLU A 73 -8.04 3.09 -14.09
CA GLU A 73 -8.07 2.78 -15.51
C GLU A 73 -8.01 4.09 -16.30
N GLY A 74 -7.04 4.23 -17.19
CA GLY A 74 -6.83 5.50 -17.88
C GLY A 74 -5.60 5.53 -18.78
N VAL A 75 -5.31 6.71 -19.30
CA VAL A 75 -4.09 6.98 -20.08
C VAL A 75 -3.12 7.77 -19.21
N ILE A 76 -1.89 7.26 -19.05
CA ILE A 76 -0.84 7.89 -18.27
C ILE A 76 0.16 8.57 -19.21
N LYS A 77 0.49 9.83 -18.92
CA LYS A 77 1.62 10.53 -19.54
C LYS A 77 2.81 10.51 -18.61
N LEU A 78 4.01 10.35 -19.16
CA LEU A 78 5.25 10.20 -18.37
C LEU A 78 5.74 11.48 -17.70
N THR A 79 5.32 12.63 -18.22
CA THR A 79 5.69 13.95 -17.70
C THR A 79 4.49 14.89 -17.82
N ASN A 80 4.39 15.86 -16.92
CA ASN A 80 3.32 16.85 -16.90
C ASN A 80 3.85 18.28 -17.12
N PRO A 81 4.39 18.62 -18.31
CA PRO A 81 5.08 19.90 -18.52
C PRO A 81 4.17 21.13 -18.32
N GLY A 82 2.86 20.97 -18.49
CA GLY A 82 1.86 22.04 -18.31
C GLY A 82 1.33 22.18 -16.88
N PHE A 83 1.82 21.39 -15.91
CA PHE A 83 1.35 21.50 -14.53
C PHE A 83 1.66 22.88 -13.95
N GLN A 84 0.65 23.49 -13.34
CA GLN A 84 0.77 24.77 -12.62
C GLN A 84 0.11 24.64 -11.26
N LEU A 85 0.85 24.93 -10.19
CA LEU A 85 0.32 24.82 -8.84
C LEU A 85 -0.80 25.82 -8.58
N ALA A 86 -0.74 27.00 -9.21
CA ALA A 86 -1.74 28.06 -9.10
C ALA A 86 -3.15 27.66 -9.56
N ASN A 87 -3.29 26.60 -10.36
CA ASN A 87 -4.59 26.08 -10.80
C ASN A 87 -5.33 25.33 -9.68
N PHE A 88 -4.66 25.03 -8.58
CA PHE A 88 -5.26 24.49 -7.38
C PHE A 88 -5.71 25.68 -6.54
N LYS A 89 -6.96 25.65 -6.05
CA LYS A 89 -7.45 26.67 -5.12
C LYS A 89 -6.50 26.75 -3.91
N ASN A 90 -6.55 27.82 -3.13
CA ASN A 90 -5.85 27.88 -1.83
C ASN A 90 -6.89 27.77 -0.73
N GLU A 91 -7.37 26.55 -0.45
CA GLU A 91 -8.19 26.33 0.74
C GLU A 91 -7.23 26.14 1.91
N PRO A 92 -7.48 26.81 3.05
CA PRO A 92 -6.67 26.62 4.24
C PRO A 92 -6.70 25.15 4.64
N LEU A 93 -5.54 24.63 5.03
CA LEU A 93 -5.43 23.26 5.51
C LEU A 93 -6.35 23.09 6.74
N PRO A 94 -7.14 22.00 6.84
CA PRO A 94 -7.91 21.76 8.04
C PRO A 94 -6.97 21.63 9.24
N ALA A 95 -7.35 22.16 10.41
CA ALA A 95 -6.48 22.24 11.59
C ALA A 95 -5.84 20.89 11.98
N VAL A 96 -6.55 19.78 11.74
CA VAL A 96 -6.04 18.41 11.98
C VAL A 96 -4.88 18.00 11.06
N ALA A 97 -4.74 18.59 9.87
CA ALA A 97 -3.60 18.38 8.99
C ALA A 97 -2.35 19.13 9.49
N LEU A 98 -2.54 20.25 10.20
CA LEU A 98 -1.46 21.04 10.80
C LEU A 98 -0.87 20.41 12.06
N LEU A 99 -1.68 19.64 12.83
CA LEU A 99 -1.20 18.90 14.02
C LEU A 99 -0.07 17.90 13.69
N ASN A 100 0.05 17.50 12.43
CA ASN A 100 0.96 16.49 11.91
C ASN A 100 2.13 17.08 11.08
N ALA A 101 2.16 18.39 10.83
CA ALA A 101 3.16 19.02 9.97
C ALA A 101 4.42 19.44 10.74
N SER A 102 5.23 18.48 11.19
CA SER A 102 6.41 18.77 12.02
C SER A 102 7.66 19.26 11.27
N LYS A 103 7.73 19.18 9.93
CA LYS A 103 8.90 19.59 9.14
C LYS A 103 8.53 20.31 7.85
N PRO A 104 9.24 21.39 7.45
CA PRO A 104 8.97 22.18 6.24
C PRO A 104 9.11 21.37 4.94
N PRO A 105 8.62 21.90 3.80
CA PRO A 105 8.52 21.12 2.57
C PRO A 105 9.91 20.73 2.06
N VAL A 106 10.06 19.48 1.63
CA VAL A 106 11.33 18.93 1.12
C VAL A 106 11.85 19.68 -0.09
N ALA A 107 10.93 20.08 -0.97
CA ALA A 107 11.25 20.65 -2.26
C ALA A 107 10.98 22.14 -2.23
N LYS A 108 12.03 22.93 -2.50
CA LYS A 108 11.91 24.38 -2.72
C LYS A 108 11.05 24.70 -3.96
N GLU A 109 10.95 23.77 -4.91
CA GLU A 109 10.23 23.94 -6.18
C GLU A 109 9.32 22.73 -6.47
N PRO A 110 8.21 22.55 -5.74
CA PRO A 110 7.36 21.37 -5.85
C PRO A 110 6.72 21.22 -7.23
N GLU A 111 6.50 22.33 -7.94
CA GLU A 111 5.97 22.34 -9.29
C GLU A 111 6.91 21.66 -10.29
N LYS A 112 8.24 21.91 -10.19
CA LYS A 112 9.23 21.22 -11.04
C LYS A 112 9.25 19.73 -10.78
N VAL A 113 9.11 19.32 -9.52
CA VAL A 113 9.01 17.90 -9.14
C VAL A 113 7.80 17.26 -9.82
N ILE A 114 6.62 17.85 -9.71
CA ILE A 114 5.38 17.29 -10.30
C ILE A 114 5.47 17.24 -11.83
N ARG A 115 6.00 18.28 -12.47
CA ARG A 115 6.16 18.33 -13.94
C ARG A 115 7.02 17.18 -14.48
N ALA A 116 8.00 16.71 -13.70
CA ALA A 116 8.90 15.64 -14.09
C ALA A 116 8.34 14.21 -13.86
N HIS A 117 7.19 14.07 -13.20
CA HIS A 117 6.63 12.75 -12.86
C HIS A 117 5.43 12.39 -13.75
N PRO A 118 5.10 11.09 -13.84
CA PRO A 118 3.93 10.65 -14.57
C PRO A 118 2.63 11.18 -13.96
N PHE A 119 1.62 11.38 -14.80
CA PHE A 119 0.30 11.81 -14.35
C PHE A 119 -0.81 11.14 -15.16
N VAL A 120 -1.99 11.04 -14.53
CA VAL A 120 -3.18 10.51 -15.20
C VAL A 120 -3.73 11.59 -16.13
N GLN A 121 -3.54 11.41 -17.44
CA GLN A 121 -4.02 12.37 -18.43
C GLN A 121 -5.53 12.21 -18.68
N GLN A 122 -6.00 10.97 -18.74
CA GLN A 122 -7.40 10.65 -18.97
C GLN A 122 -7.83 9.53 -18.02
N VAL A 123 -8.94 9.74 -17.33
CA VAL A 123 -9.53 8.75 -16.41
C VAL A 123 -10.70 8.09 -17.10
N VAL A 124 -10.66 6.77 -17.23
CA VAL A 124 -11.80 5.94 -17.62
C VAL A 124 -12.56 5.49 -16.37
N GLN A 125 -11.84 4.99 -15.37
CA GLN A 125 -12.43 4.53 -14.12
C GLN A 125 -11.43 4.68 -12.95
N ILE A 126 -11.99 4.92 -11.77
CA ILE A 126 -11.25 4.81 -10.49
C ILE A 126 -12.08 3.89 -9.61
N GLN A 127 -11.44 2.85 -9.07
CA GLN A 127 -12.01 1.89 -8.15
C GLN A 127 -11.23 1.90 -6.84
N ALA A 128 -11.95 1.98 -5.72
CA ALA A 128 -11.39 1.70 -4.41
C ALA A 128 -11.22 0.19 -4.23
N ILE A 129 -10.07 -0.25 -3.73
CA ILE A 129 -9.81 -1.66 -3.41
C ILE A 129 -9.74 -1.78 -1.88
N PRO A 130 -10.84 -2.18 -1.21
CA PRO A 130 -10.83 -2.38 0.22
C PRO A 130 -10.00 -3.62 0.61
N ALA A 131 -9.46 -3.58 1.82
CA ALA A 131 -8.80 -4.74 2.41
C ALA A 131 -9.80 -5.58 3.19
N CYS A 132 -9.75 -6.90 3.00
CA CYS A 132 -10.54 -7.87 3.75
C CYS A 132 -9.64 -8.58 4.75
N TYR A 133 -10.04 -8.58 6.03
CA TYR A 133 -9.28 -9.19 7.13
C TYR A 133 -10.01 -10.40 7.73
N ILE A 134 -11.31 -10.51 7.49
CA ILE A 134 -12.19 -11.58 7.99
C ILE A 134 -13.21 -12.00 6.91
N PRO A 135 -13.85 -13.18 7.03
CA PRO A 135 -14.84 -13.65 6.06
C PRO A 135 -15.98 -12.65 5.78
N GLN A 136 -16.45 -11.95 6.81
CA GLN A 136 -17.54 -10.97 6.71
C GLN A 136 -17.15 -9.77 5.82
N ASP A 137 -15.86 -9.47 5.68
CA ASP A 137 -15.41 -8.41 4.77
C ASP A 137 -15.57 -8.84 3.32
N ILE A 138 -15.39 -10.13 3.00
CA ILE A 138 -15.63 -10.68 1.65
C ILE A 138 -17.11 -10.61 1.31
N GLU A 139 -17.97 -11.04 2.24
CA GLU A 139 -19.43 -11.01 2.08
C GLU A 139 -19.94 -9.60 1.72
N LYS A 140 -19.37 -8.57 2.34
CA LYS A 140 -19.71 -7.15 2.08
C LYS A 140 -19.17 -6.63 0.74
N ASN A 141 -18.20 -7.31 0.14
CA ASN A 141 -17.47 -6.84 -1.05
C ASN A 141 -17.52 -7.84 -2.21
N LEU A 142 -18.57 -8.65 -2.29
CA LEU A 142 -18.83 -9.49 -3.47
C LEU A 142 -18.87 -8.63 -4.74
N ASP A 143 -18.41 -9.22 -5.84
CA ASP A 143 -18.29 -8.62 -7.17
C ASP A 143 -17.43 -7.35 -7.23
N ARG A 144 -16.55 -7.15 -6.25
CA ARG A 144 -15.55 -6.06 -6.23
C ARG A 144 -14.14 -6.64 -6.10
N TRP A 145 -13.17 -5.88 -6.60
CA TRP A 145 -11.76 -6.16 -6.30
C TRP A 145 -11.50 -5.86 -4.84
N VAL A 146 -10.89 -6.81 -4.13
CA VAL A 146 -10.48 -6.67 -2.74
C VAL A 146 -9.03 -7.10 -2.60
N VAL A 147 -8.31 -6.51 -1.65
CA VAL A 147 -6.99 -7.00 -1.25
C VAL A 147 -7.14 -7.92 -0.04
N VAL A 148 -6.46 -9.05 -0.07
CA VAL A 148 -6.32 -9.94 1.09
C VAL A 148 -4.83 -10.14 1.35
N PHE A 149 -4.45 -10.03 2.61
CA PHE A 149 -3.08 -10.26 3.07
C PHE A 149 -2.95 -11.67 3.65
N GLY A 150 -1.79 -12.29 3.47
CA GLY A 150 -1.56 -13.64 3.92
C GLY A 150 -0.20 -14.17 3.51
N LEU A 151 -0.14 -15.49 3.40
CA LEU A 151 1.05 -16.25 3.06
C LEU A 151 0.84 -16.90 1.70
N LEU A 152 1.82 -16.74 0.82
CA LEU A 152 1.86 -17.31 -0.51
C LEU A 152 2.92 -18.41 -0.54
N SER A 153 2.57 -19.57 -1.10
CA SER A 153 3.53 -20.61 -1.45
C SER A 153 3.54 -20.78 -2.96
N VAL A 154 4.70 -20.59 -3.58
CA VAL A 154 4.89 -20.54 -5.02
C VAL A 154 5.68 -21.77 -5.47
N LYS A 155 5.07 -22.59 -6.32
CA LYS A 155 5.69 -23.77 -6.95
C LYS A 155 5.18 -23.90 -8.38
N ASP A 156 6.09 -24.01 -9.35
CA ASP A 156 5.75 -24.29 -10.76
C ASP A 156 4.65 -23.37 -11.33
N GLN A 157 4.74 -22.06 -11.06
CA GLN A 157 3.73 -21.02 -11.42
C GLN A 157 2.35 -21.17 -10.77
N GLN A 158 2.15 -22.15 -9.89
CA GLN A 158 1.02 -22.22 -8.99
C GLN A 158 1.32 -21.46 -7.70
N VAL A 159 0.32 -20.77 -7.20
CA VAL A 159 0.38 -19.96 -6.00
C VAL A 159 -0.72 -20.42 -5.06
N ALA A 160 -0.34 -21.06 -3.96
CA ALA A 160 -1.25 -21.37 -2.86
C ALA A 160 -1.28 -20.19 -1.88
N PHE A 161 -2.46 -19.63 -1.66
CA PHE A 161 -2.70 -18.55 -0.70
C PHE A 161 -3.35 -19.11 0.57
N GLN A 162 -2.89 -18.65 1.74
CA GLN A 162 -3.55 -18.87 3.02
C GLN A 162 -3.51 -17.60 3.87
N ALA A 163 -4.61 -17.24 4.54
CA ALA A 163 -4.69 -15.99 5.29
C ALA A 163 -3.81 -15.97 6.57
N ASN A 164 -3.55 -17.13 7.18
CA ASN A 164 -2.62 -17.33 8.31
C ASN A 164 -2.13 -18.79 8.33
N ARG A 165 -1.19 -19.15 9.22
CA ARG A 165 -0.65 -20.53 9.31
C ARG A 165 -1.57 -21.52 10.01
N ALA A 166 -2.07 -21.16 11.18
CA ALA A 166 -2.64 -22.15 12.10
C ALA A 166 -4.08 -22.54 11.78
N GLN A 167 -4.91 -21.56 11.43
CA GLN A 167 -6.35 -21.74 11.17
C GLN A 167 -6.78 -20.71 10.11
N PRO A 168 -6.49 -20.97 8.82
CA PRO A 168 -6.75 -20.01 7.76
C PRO A 168 -8.26 -19.86 7.57
N TRP A 169 -8.75 -18.65 7.78
CA TRP A 169 -10.14 -18.30 7.47
C TRP A 169 -10.39 -18.21 5.96
N LEU A 170 -9.33 -18.14 5.16
CA LEU A 170 -9.37 -18.18 3.70
C LEU A 170 -8.14 -18.91 3.18
N GLN A 171 -8.37 -19.83 2.25
CA GLN A 171 -7.34 -20.57 1.54
C GLN A 171 -7.82 -20.88 0.12
N PHE A 172 -6.95 -20.73 -0.86
CA PHE A 172 -7.23 -21.09 -2.25
C PHE A 172 -5.93 -21.17 -3.07
N ASP A 173 -6.00 -21.84 -4.21
CA ASP A 173 -4.93 -21.88 -5.19
C ASP A 173 -5.25 -20.98 -6.39
N THR A 174 -4.22 -20.42 -7.01
CA THR A 174 -4.35 -19.55 -8.19
C THR A 174 -3.10 -19.64 -9.06
N ALA A 175 -3.24 -19.40 -10.35
CA ALA A 175 -2.09 -19.26 -11.25
C ALA A 175 -1.38 -17.93 -10.99
N ALA A 176 -0.05 -17.93 -11.05
CA ALA A 176 0.73 -16.71 -10.93
C ALA A 176 0.36 -15.72 -12.06
N THR A 177 0.05 -14.47 -11.71
CA THR A 177 -0.24 -13.40 -12.69
C THR A 177 1.02 -12.83 -13.34
N HIS A 178 2.19 -13.09 -12.74
CA HIS A 178 3.51 -12.70 -13.21
C HIS A 178 4.58 -13.59 -12.55
N PRO A 179 5.85 -13.55 -13.01
CA PRO A 179 6.92 -14.30 -12.38
C PRO A 179 7.07 -13.94 -10.89
N LEU A 180 6.96 -14.95 -10.03
CA LEU A 180 7.17 -14.84 -8.59
C LEU A 180 8.32 -15.73 -8.16
N THR A 181 9.08 -15.27 -7.17
CA THR A 181 10.13 -16.08 -6.54
C THR A 181 9.50 -17.32 -5.89
N GLN A 182 10.08 -18.50 -6.16
CA GLN A 182 9.64 -19.74 -5.53
C GLN A 182 9.88 -19.71 -4.02
N GLY A 183 9.02 -20.40 -3.28
CA GLY A 183 9.13 -20.48 -1.83
C GLY A 183 7.84 -20.91 -1.17
N LYS A 184 7.89 -21.11 0.15
CA LYS A 184 6.75 -21.57 0.95
C LYS A 184 6.45 -20.56 2.05
N HIS A 185 5.15 -20.30 2.27
CA HIS A 185 4.65 -19.41 3.31
C HIS A 185 5.36 -18.05 3.35
N GLN A 186 5.55 -17.44 2.19
CA GLN A 186 6.12 -16.10 2.07
C GLN A 186 5.02 -15.05 2.27
N PRO A 187 5.22 -14.03 3.11
CA PRO A 187 4.22 -13.01 3.33
C PRO A 187 3.96 -12.21 2.05
N GLY A 188 2.70 -11.84 1.84
CA GLY A 188 2.32 -11.08 0.67
C GLY A 188 0.86 -10.65 0.69
N MET A 189 0.40 -10.22 -0.47
CA MET A 189 -0.99 -9.86 -0.72
C MET A 189 -1.46 -10.44 -2.05
N VAL A 190 -2.77 -10.59 -2.17
CA VAL A 190 -3.46 -10.95 -3.40
C VAL A 190 -4.62 -9.97 -3.62
N ILE A 191 -4.81 -9.53 -4.86
CA ILE A 191 -5.97 -8.74 -5.26
C ILE A 191 -6.88 -9.64 -6.06
N VAL A 192 -8.08 -9.87 -5.54
CA VAL A 192 -8.97 -10.91 -6.03
C VAL A 192 -10.41 -10.40 -6.05
N LYS A 193 -11.27 -11.12 -6.77
CA LYS A 193 -12.71 -10.86 -6.84
C LYS A 193 -13.46 -12.11 -6.42
N PHE A 194 -14.47 -11.96 -5.58
CA PHE A 194 -15.35 -13.05 -5.15
C PHE A 194 -16.75 -12.84 -5.72
N THR A 195 -17.37 -13.89 -6.26
CA THR A 195 -18.77 -13.87 -6.69
C THR A 195 -19.70 -14.47 -5.63
N LYS A 196 -19.15 -15.28 -4.72
CA LYS A 196 -19.87 -15.93 -3.63
C LYS A 196 -19.02 -15.90 -2.35
N ALA A 197 -19.70 -15.80 -1.22
CA ALA A 197 -19.08 -15.93 0.10
C ALA A 197 -18.53 -17.35 0.30
N ASN A 198 -17.45 -17.48 1.07
CA ASN A 198 -16.85 -18.76 1.47
C ASN A 198 -16.45 -19.69 0.30
N GLN A 199 -16.21 -19.12 -0.88
CA GLN A 199 -15.66 -19.83 -2.03
C GLN A 199 -14.32 -19.21 -2.45
N ALA A 200 -13.54 -19.96 -3.23
CA ALA A 200 -12.35 -19.43 -3.88
C ALA A 200 -12.72 -18.22 -4.76
N PRO A 201 -11.81 -17.25 -4.94
CA PRO A 201 -12.07 -16.09 -5.79
C PRO A 201 -12.32 -16.51 -7.23
N SER A 202 -13.21 -15.80 -7.92
CA SER A 202 -13.53 -16.03 -9.32
C SER A 202 -12.42 -15.55 -10.26
N THR A 203 -11.62 -14.57 -9.83
CA THR A 203 -10.48 -14.06 -10.59
C THR A 203 -9.44 -13.42 -9.68
N THR A 204 -8.19 -13.43 -10.13
CA THR A 204 -7.06 -12.78 -9.47
C THR A 204 -6.48 -11.72 -10.39
N LEU A 205 -6.34 -10.50 -9.88
CA LEU A 205 -5.74 -9.37 -10.59
C LEU A 205 -4.22 -9.31 -10.39
N LEU A 206 -3.76 -9.57 -9.16
CA LEU A 206 -2.36 -9.41 -8.77
C LEU A 206 -2.05 -10.34 -7.59
N GLN A 207 -0.85 -10.92 -7.55
CA GLN A 207 -0.26 -11.48 -6.35
C GLN A 207 1.08 -10.81 -6.10
N ARG A 208 1.40 -10.41 -4.86
CA ARG A 208 2.67 -9.74 -4.55
C ARG A 208 3.28 -10.33 -3.31
N LEU A 209 4.56 -10.70 -3.40
CA LEU A 209 5.38 -11.09 -2.25
C LEU A 209 5.98 -9.84 -1.60
N PHE A 210 6.08 -9.85 -0.27
CA PHE A 210 6.78 -8.83 0.50
C PHE A 210 8.09 -9.39 1.06
N PRO A 211 9.20 -8.63 0.97
CA PRO A 211 10.44 -9.05 1.62
C PRO A 211 10.26 -9.06 3.13
N VAL A 212 10.91 -10.00 3.82
CA VAL A 212 10.98 -10.04 5.28
C VAL A 212 12.22 -9.28 5.72
N CYS A 213 12.02 -8.18 6.45
CA CYS A 213 13.07 -7.38 7.04
C CYS A 213 13.45 -7.94 8.41
N GLU A 214 14.72 -8.32 8.56
CA GLU A 214 15.29 -8.86 9.80
C GLU A 214 16.42 -7.98 10.36
N THR A 215 17.02 -7.16 9.49
CA THR A 215 18.17 -6.30 9.81
C THR A 215 17.86 -4.81 9.66
N VAL A 216 18.68 -3.97 10.29
CA VAL A 216 18.64 -2.51 10.14
C VAL A 216 18.92 -2.08 8.70
N ASP A 217 19.81 -2.78 8.00
CA ASP A 217 20.16 -2.43 6.62
C ASP A 217 19.03 -2.77 5.65
N GLN A 218 18.33 -3.89 5.84
CA GLN A 218 17.09 -4.17 5.10
C GLN A 218 16.00 -3.14 5.40
N PHE A 219 15.87 -2.71 6.67
CA PHE A 219 14.94 -1.63 7.02
C PHE A 219 15.25 -0.33 6.25
N LYS A 220 16.54 0.06 6.18
CA LYS A 220 16.97 1.24 5.41
C LYS A 220 16.75 1.05 3.91
N GLN A 221 17.13 -0.11 3.38
CA GLN A 221 17.01 -0.46 1.96
C GLN A 221 15.57 -0.40 1.47
N TYR A 222 14.63 -0.90 2.28
CA TYR A 222 13.21 -0.96 1.94
C TYR A 222 12.40 0.21 2.53
N GLY A 223 13.06 1.27 2.98
CA GLY A 223 12.42 2.47 3.52
C GLY A 223 11.33 2.98 2.58
N GLY A 224 10.14 3.26 3.12
CA GLY A 224 8.97 3.70 2.36
C GLY A 224 8.15 2.59 1.72
N ARG A 225 8.64 1.35 1.61
CA ARG A 225 7.94 0.24 0.92
C ARG A 225 7.06 -0.57 1.88
N LEU A 226 6.10 -1.32 1.32
CA LEU A 226 5.43 -2.41 2.04
C LEU A 226 6.40 -3.59 2.20
N VAL A 227 6.58 -4.04 3.43
CA VAL A 227 7.45 -5.16 3.81
C VAL A 227 6.79 -5.99 4.89
N ALA A 228 7.31 -7.18 5.11
CA ALA A 228 7.03 -7.95 6.30
C ALA A 228 8.17 -7.78 7.33
N PHE A 229 7.84 -7.81 8.61
CA PHE A 229 8.80 -7.95 9.70
C PHE A 229 8.54 -9.24 10.43
N SER A 230 9.60 -9.87 10.94
CA SER A 230 9.47 -10.95 11.91
C SER A 230 10.12 -10.56 13.22
N GLY A 231 9.47 -10.86 14.33
CA GLY A 231 9.90 -10.37 15.62
C GLY A 231 9.03 -10.86 16.76
N LYS A 232 9.47 -10.61 17.98
CA LYS A 232 8.77 -11.03 19.20
C LYS A 232 7.98 -9.87 19.77
N VAL A 233 6.71 -10.10 20.07
CA VAL A 233 5.89 -9.11 20.80
C VAL A 233 6.33 -9.05 22.25
N LYS A 234 6.44 -7.82 22.75
CA LYS A 234 6.78 -7.48 24.12
C LYS A 234 5.74 -6.49 24.65
N GLU A 235 5.70 -6.32 25.96
CA GLU A 235 4.84 -5.35 26.65
C GLU A 235 4.72 -4.00 25.90
N GLN A 236 3.54 -3.39 25.99
CA GLN A 236 3.23 -2.07 25.41
C GLN A 236 3.35 -2.00 23.88
N ALA A 237 2.99 -3.08 23.17
CA ALA A 237 3.01 -3.11 21.70
C ALA A 237 4.40 -2.88 21.07
N ARG A 238 5.44 -3.24 21.82
CA ARG A 238 6.82 -3.24 21.33
C ARG A 238 7.08 -4.54 20.57
N PHE A 239 7.59 -4.40 19.36
CA PHE A 239 7.91 -5.51 18.49
C PHE A 239 9.43 -5.60 18.30
N LYS A 240 10.05 -6.59 18.93
CA LYS A 240 11.50 -6.80 18.85
C LYS A 240 11.83 -7.58 17.58
N VAL A 241 12.33 -6.90 16.55
CA VAL A 241 12.74 -7.54 15.28
C VAL A 241 14.09 -8.24 15.44
N ASN A 242 15.03 -7.60 16.13
CA ASN A 242 16.33 -8.20 16.47
C ASN A 242 16.87 -7.63 17.79
N GLY A 243 18.13 -7.92 18.14
CA GLY A 243 18.76 -7.48 19.40
C GLY A 243 18.66 -5.97 19.68
N ASN A 244 18.81 -5.14 18.63
CA ASN A 244 18.94 -3.69 18.72
C ASN A 244 17.79 -2.93 18.03
N THR A 245 16.92 -3.60 17.29
CA THR A 245 15.83 -2.99 16.54
C THR A 245 14.48 -3.31 17.18
N TRP A 246 13.82 -2.25 17.60
CA TRP A 246 12.47 -2.29 18.14
C TRP A 246 11.54 -1.50 17.22
N LEU A 247 10.38 -2.07 16.94
CA LEU A 247 9.30 -1.39 16.24
C LEU A 247 8.14 -1.15 17.21
N TYR A 248 7.59 0.06 17.25
CA TYR A 248 6.45 0.38 18.12
C TYR A 248 5.18 0.38 17.28
N LEU A 249 4.22 -0.45 17.66
CA LEU A 249 2.92 -0.56 17.00
C LEU A 249 1.95 0.42 17.68
N TYR A 250 1.59 1.51 16.99
CA TYR A 250 0.60 2.47 17.50
C TYR A 250 -0.80 1.87 17.54
N ARG A 251 -1.17 1.15 16.47
CA ARG A 251 -2.43 0.44 16.38
C ARG A 251 -2.17 -0.99 15.91
N LEU A 252 -2.62 -1.93 16.73
CA LEU A 252 -2.60 -3.35 16.40
C LEU A 252 -3.60 -3.62 15.27
N PRO A 253 -3.32 -4.58 14.37
CA PRO A 253 -4.30 -5.07 13.42
C PRO A 253 -5.58 -5.49 14.13
N LEU A 254 -6.69 -5.42 13.40
CA LEU A 254 -7.99 -5.85 13.90
C LEU A 254 -7.91 -7.32 14.35
N GLY A 255 -8.40 -7.62 15.56
CA GLY A 255 -8.37 -8.96 16.14
C GLY A 255 -7.05 -9.38 16.80
N LEU A 256 -5.97 -8.58 16.73
CA LEU A 256 -4.76 -8.83 17.52
C LEU A 256 -4.95 -8.31 18.95
N ASN A 257 -4.98 -9.21 19.93
CA ASN A 257 -4.94 -8.84 21.35
C ASN A 257 -3.50 -9.00 21.86
N ILE A 258 -2.87 -7.89 22.28
CA ILE A 258 -1.47 -7.84 22.71
C ILE A 258 -1.17 -8.81 23.86
N ASP A 259 -2.08 -8.92 24.83
CA ASP A 259 -1.91 -9.74 26.02
C ASP A 259 -1.89 -11.23 25.66
N LYS A 260 -2.57 -11.61 24.57
CA LYS A 260 -2.61 -12.99 24.08
C LYS A 260 -1.40 -13.38 23.24
N VAL A 261 -0.65 -12.42 22.74
CA VAL A 261 0.50 -12.66 21.84
C VAL A 261 1.81 -12.19 22.44
N GLU A 262 1.79 -11.66 23.66
CA GLU A 262 3.01 -11.28 24.34
C GLU A 262 3.93 -12.50 24.46
N GLY A 263 5.21 -12.31 24.13
CA GLY A 263 6.17 -13.40 24.12
C GLY A 263 6.21 -14.18 22.81
N GLU A 264 5.19 -14.08 21.97
CA GLU A 264 5.12 -14.82 20.71
C GLU A 264 5.92 -14.16 19.60
N LYS A 265 6.46 -14.99 18.70
CA LYS A 265 7.06 -14.52 17.46
C LYS A 265 5.95 -14.34 16.43
N LEU A 266 5.82 -13.14 15.89
CA LEU A 266 4.89 -12.83 14.82
C LEU A 266 5.63 -12.49 13.53
N GLN A 267 4.93 -12.66 12.42
CA GLN A 267 5.20 -11.94 11.18
C GLN A 267 4.15 -10.85 11.00
N PHE A 268 4.55 -9.73 10.41
CA PHE A 268 3.70 -8.55 10.35
C PHE A 268 3.95 -7.77 9.06
N ILE A 269 2.90 -7.48 8.28
CA ILE A 269 3.00 -6.68 7.06
C ILE A 269 2.66 -5.22 7.37
N THR A 270 3.54 -4.33 6.95
CA THR A 270 3.38 -2.87 7.12
C THR A 270 4.23 -2.08 6.14
N ARG A 271 4.11 -0.76 6.23
CA ARG A 271 4.92 0.17 5.48
C ARG A 271 6.07 0.68 6.36
N VAL A 272 7.29 0.56 5.87
CA VAL A 272 8.46 1.12 6.56
C VAL A 272 8.42 2.63 6.50
N TYR A 273 8.43 3.29 7.65
CA TYR A 273 8.49 4.75 7.73
C TYR A 273 9.86 5.21 8.23
N ALA A 274 10.52 6.07 7.44
CA ALA A 274 11.74 6.76 7.85
C ALA A 274 11.36 8.02 8.65
N TYR A 275 11.20 7.85 9.97
CA TYR A 275 10.89 8.95 10.88
C TYR A 275 11.95 10.06 10.77
N GLY A 276 11.50 11.29 10.51
CA GLY A 276 12.36 12.47 10.44
C GLY A 276 13.01 12.75 9.09
N ALA A 277 12.82 11.92 8.06
CA ALA A 277 13.23 12.25 6.70
C ALA A 277 12.17 13.15 6.03
N PRO A 278 12.57 14.26 5.37
CA PRO A 278 11.62 15.10 4.64
C PRO A 278 11.05 14.29 3.45
N GLN A 279 9.72 14.15 3.36
CA GLN A 279 9.03 13.44 2.28
C GLN A 279 8.13 14.38 1.46
N PHE A 280 8.10 14.20 0.13
CA PHE A 280 7.24 14.98 -0.76
C PHE A 280 5.76 14.75 -0.42
N PHE A 281 5.40 13.54 -0.01
CA PHE A 281 4.03 13.17 0.32
C PHE A 281 3.90 12.64 1.74
N GLU A 282 2.75 12.93 2.34
CA GLU A 282 2.22 12.21 3.49
C GLU A 282 1.86 10.81 3.00
N LEU A 283 2.76 9.86 3.26
CA LEU A 283 2.35 8.48 3.43
C LEU A 283 1.20 8.49 4.45
N PRO A 284 0.10 7.72 4.25
CA PRO A 284 -1.12 7.78 5.07
C PRO A 284 -0.95 7.51 6.59
N LEU A 285 0.29 7.56 7.10
CA LEU A 285 0.72 7.20 8.42
C LEU A 285 1.72 8.20 9.07
N PHE A 286 1.26 9.36 9.58
CA PHE A 286 2.08 10.24 10.46
C PHE A 286 1.64 10.25 11.95
N PHE A 287 2.59 10.43 12.90
CA PHE A 287 2.36 10.88 14.30
C PHE A 287 3.53 11.73 14.85
N ASN A 288 3.18 12.69 15.72
CA ASN A 288 4.02 13.74 16.30
C ASN A 288 4.42 13.42 17.76
N ARG A 289 5.64 12.92 18.00
CA ARG A 289 6.29 12.97 19.33
C ARG A 289 7.80 13.08 19.16
N PRO A 290 8.49 14.02 19.84
CA PRO A 290 9.94 14.15 19.76
C PRO A 290 10.61 13.35 20.89
N SER A 291 11.24 12.20 20.60
CA SER A 291 12.43 11.68 21.33
C SER A 291 12.85 10.23 20.95
N PHE A 292 14.03 10.15 20.30
CA PHE A 292 15.16 9.18 20.21
C PHE A 292 15.11 7.64 20.42
N GLY A 293 15.72 6.93 19.43
CA GLY A 293 16.79 5.91 19.61
C GLY A 293 16.67 4.57 18.83
N GLN A 294 17.29 4.37 17.64
CA GLN A 294 17.32 3.11 16.81
C GLN A 294 15.97 2.34 16.61
N ILE A 295 14.87 3.03 16.87
CA ILE A 295 13.52 2.52 16.95
C ILE A 295 12.76 2.91 15.67
N GLY A 296 12.14 1.94 15.00
CA GLY A 296 11.17 2.20 13.94
C GLY A 296 9.76 2.33 14.52
N TYR A 297 8.88 3.05 13.84
CA TYR A 297 7.49 3.21 14.28
C TYR A 297 6.55 2.68 13.20
N ILE A 298 5.50 2.01 13.65
CA ILE A 298 4.47 1.44 12.80
C ILE A 298 3.14 2.05 13.25
N LYS A 299 2.49 2.82 12.37
CA LYS A 299 1.20 3.42 12.71
C LYS A 299 0.05 2.41 12.63
N ASN A 300 0.01 1.61 11.57
CA ASN A 300 -1.00 0.56 11.37
C ASN A 300 -0.33 -0.71 10.84
N GLY A 301 -0.72 -1.83 11.41
CA GLY A 301 -0.51 -3.12 10.77
C GLY A 301 -1.57 -3.43 9.76
N LEU A 302 -1.14 -3.82 8.57
CA LEU A 302 -2.06 -4.33 7.56
C LEU A 302 -2.40 -5.78 7.87
N TRP A 303 -1.46 -6.56 8.40
CA TRP A 303 -1.69 -7.97 8.65
C TRP A 303 -0.67 -8.53 9.64
N TYR A 304 -1.01 -9.64 10.29
CA TYR A 304 -0.09 -10.41 11.13
C TYR A 304 -0.36 -11.91 11.02
N ASP A 305 0.66 -12.70 11.33
CA ASP A 305 0.58 -14.14 11.52
C ASP A 305 1.44 -14.57 12.69
N GLN A 306 1.00 -15.59 13.42
CA GLN A 306 1.77 -16.20 14.49
C GLN A 306 2.67 -17.27 13.88
N SER A 307 3.98 -17.05 13.92
CA SER A 307 4.94 -18.10 13.58
C SER A 307 4.97 -19.12 14.72
N LYS A 308 4.01 -20.05 14.70
CA LYS A 308 4.17 -21.33 15.40
C LYS A 308 5.37 -22.07 14.83
#